data_AF-F1LCE2-F1
#
_entry.id   AF-F1LCE2-F1
#
_cell.length_a   1.000
_cell.length_b   1.000
_cell.length_c   1.000
_cell.angle_alpha   90.00
_cell.angle_beta   90.00
_cell.angle_gamma   90.00
#
_symmetry.space_group_name_H-M   'P 1'
#
loop_
_entity.id
_entity.type
_entity.pdbx_description
1 polymer ?
#
loop_
_entity_poly.entity_id
_entity_poly.type
_entity_poly.pdbx_seq_one_letter_code
_entity_poly.pdbx_strand_id
1 'polypeptide(L)'
;MEERSVQKLMSSCYQMDGKAYLLMSSQTVKQKPVEVRPWRLSDIKYEPYSDLQIDTLRTVFIGAMPRPTRAGKWNKAQMKYRLCEWAIVLQLLLAITC
;
A
#
# COMPACT_ATOMS: atom_id res chain seq x y z
N MET A 1 8.87 -3.50 -16.09
CA MET A 1 7.48 -3.08 -16.37
C MET A 1 7.38 -1.60 -16.06
N GLU A 2 7.09 -0.77 -17.06
CA GLU A 2 6.99 0.68 -16.91
C GLU A 2 5.50 1.00 -16.72
N GLU A 3 5.12 1.47 -15.53
CA GLU A 3 3.71 1.78 -15.19
C GLU A 3 3.25 3.09 -15.83
N ARG A 4 3.22 3.12 -17.17
CA ARG A 4 2.92 4.33 -17.97
C ARG A 4 1.55 4.92 -17.66
N SER A 5 0.57 4.10 -17.30
CA SER A 5 -0.77 4.53 -16.89
C SER A 5 -0.74 5.31 -15.59
N VAL A 6 -0.01 4.84 -14.58
CA VAL A 6 0.16 5.51 -13.28
C VAL A 6 0.92 6.81 -13.47
N GLN A 7 2.00 6.80 -14.26
CA GLN A 7 2.77 8.01 -14.57
C GLN A 7 1.91 9.07 -15.26
N LYS A 8 1.09 8.66 -16.25
CA LYS A 8 0.16 9.54 -16.94
C LYS A 8 -0.89 10.11 -15.98
N LEU A 9 -1.46 9.30 -15.09
CA LEU A 9 -2.41 9.76 -14.08
C LEU A 9 -1.76 10.77 -13.13
N MET A 10 -0.57 10.47 -12.62
CA MET A 10 0.18 11.36 -11.73
C MET A 10 0.52 12.69 -12.41
N SER A 11 0.79 12.69 -13.72
CA SER A 11 1.04 13.93 -14.48
C SER A 11 -0.21 14.81 -14.63
N SER A 12 -1.41 14.23 -14.59
CA SER A 12 -2.68 14.99 -14.62
C SER A 12 -3.15 15.46 -13.25
N CYS A 13 -2.52 15.00 -12.16
CA CYS A 13 -2.88 15.39 -10.81
C CYS A 13 -2.24 16.73 -10.44
N TYR A 14 -2.97 17.55 -9.70
CA TYR A 14 -2.38 18.76 -9.10
C TYR A 14 -1.70 18.40 -7.78
N GLN A 15 -0.60 19.08 -7.47
CA GLN A 15 0.19 18.84 -6.26
C GLN A 15 -0.09 19.94 -5.23
N MET A 16 -0.40 19.55 -4.01
CA MET A 16 -0.61 20.45 -2.88
C MET A 16 -0.04 19.80 -1.61
N ASP A 17 0.82 20.49 -0.88
CA ASP A 17 1.47 19.98 0.34
C ASP A 17 2.19 18.62 0.16
N GLY A 18 2.78 18.40 -1.01
CA GLY A 18 3.46 17.14 -1.35
C GLY A 18 2.50 15.95 -1.56
N LYS A 19 1.20 16.22 -1.72
CA LYS A 19 0.16 15.23 -2.04
C LYS A 19 -0.41 15.51 -3.43
N ALA A 20 -0.70 14.43 -4.15
CA ALA A 20 -1.33 14.51 -5.46
C ALA A 20 -2.85 14.44 -5.30
N TYR A 21 -3.56 15.26 -6.03
CA TYR A 21 -5.02 15.29 -6.01
C TYR A 21 -5.60 15.32 -7.43
N LEU A 22 -6.78 14.72 -7.57
CA LEU A 22 -7.58 14.73 -8.79
C LEU A 22 -8.96 15.29 -8.46
N LEU A 23 -9.45 16.24 -9.25
CA LEU A 23 -10.78 16.80 -9.08
C LEU A 23 -11.81 15.87 -9.72
N MET A 24 -12.76 15.41 -8.91
CA MET A 24 -13.83 14.52 -9.36
C MET A 24 -15.18 15.17 -9.13
N SER A 25 -16.04 15.12 -10.14
CA SER A 25 -17.40 15.65 -10.03
C SER A 25 -18.40 14.50 -10.07
N SER A 26 -19.32 14.50 -9.11
CA SER A 26 -20.51 13.65 -9.04
C SER A 26 -21.75 14.49 -9.42
N GLN A 27 -22.92 13.84 -9.45
CA GLN A 27 -24.21 14.51 -9.62
C GLN A 27 -24.48 15.51 -8.49
N THR A 28 -24.08 15.19 -7.25
CA THR A 28 -24.35 16.00 -6.05
C THR A 28 -23.17 16.86 -5.59
N VAL A 29 -21.95 16.55 -6.02
CA VAL A 29 -20.74 17.26 -5.58
C VAL A 29 -19.90 17.63 -6.79
N LYS A 30 -19.63 18.91 -6.98
CA LYS A 30 -18.74 19.38 -8.05
C LYS A 30 -17.32 19.51 -7.53
N GLN A 31 -16.35 19.17 -8.38
CA GLN A 31 -14.94 19.47 -8.18
C GLN A 31 -14.39 19.02 -6.81
N LYS A 32 -14.83 17.85 -6.32
CA LYS A 32 -14.33 17.29 -5.06
C LYS A 32 -12.85 16.92 -5.22
N PRO A 33 -11.96 17.42 -4.36
CA PRO A 33 -10.56 17.02 -4.38
C PRO A 33 -10.42 15.60 -3.80
N VAL A 34 -9.96 14.66 -4.62
CA VAL A 34 -9.66 13.28 -4.22
C VAL A 34 -8.16 13.08 -4.19
N GLU A 35 -7.62 12.61 -3.06
CA GLU A 35 -6.19 12.35 -2.93
C GLU A 35 -5.80 11.09 -3.72
N VAL A 36 -4.78 11.22 -4.57
CA VAL A 36 -4.17 10.12 -5.32
C VAL A 36 -2.86 9.73 -4.62
N ARG A 37 -2.76 8.46 -4.19
CA ARG A 37 -1.57 7.94 -3.51
C ARG A 37 -1.04 6.70 -4.25
N PRO A 38 0.03 6.83 -5.07
CA PRO A 38 0.60 5.69 -5.75
C PRO A 38 1.26 4.73 -4.74
N TRP A 39 1.12 3.43 -4.97
CA TRP A 39 1.80 2.41 -4.19
C TRP A 39 3.16 2.08 -4.82
N ARG A 40 4.22 2.01 -4.02
CA ARG A 40 5.53 1.58 -4.52
C ARG A 40 5.58 0.06 -4.52
N LEU A 41 5.87 -0.56 -5.67
CA LEU A 41 5.96 -2.03 -5.76
C LEU A 41 7.00 -2.61 -4.78
N SER A 42 8.07 -1.88 -4.50
CA SER A 42 9.09 -2.25 -3.51
C SER A 42 8.56 -2.39 -2.08
N ASP A 43 7.42 -1.77 -1.77
CA ASP A 43 6.82 -1.82 -0.44
C ASP A 43 5.82 -2.98 -0.28
N ILE A 44 5.47 -3.69 -1.36
CA ILE A 44 4.47 -4.78 -1.36
C ILE A 44 4.95 -6.01 -0.60
N LYS A 45 6.23 -6.35 -0.76
CA LYS A 45 6.76 -7.63 -0.29
C LYS A 45 8.11 -7.43 0.37
N TYR A 46 8.29 -8.10 1.49
CA TYR A 46 9.60 -8.28 2.09
C TYR A 46 9.72 -9.74 2.46
N GLU A 47 10.72 -10.40 1.90
CA GLU A 47 11.08 -11.78 2.22
C GLU A 47 12.44 -11.76 2.91
N PRO A 48 12.53 -12.09 4.22
CA PRO A 48 13.81 -12.16 4.91
C PRO A 48 14.68 -13.31 4.37
N TYR A 49 14.05 -14.37 3.86
CA TYR A 49 14.70 -15.54 3.28
C TYR A 49 14.04 -15.83 1.93
N SER A 50 14.82 -15.85 0.85
CA SER A 50 14.33 -16.09 -0.51
C SER A 50 13.81 -17.50 -0.74
N ASP A 51 14.23 -18.44 0.11
CA ASP A 51 14.04 -19.89 -0.11
C ASP A 51 12.93 -20.46 0.79
N LEU A 52 12.28 -19.63 1.60
CA LEU A 52 11.23 -20.08 2.52
C LEU A 52 9.92 -20.24 1.77
N GLN A 53 9.41 -21.47 1.70
CA GLN A 53 8.06 -21.69 1.19
C GLN A 53 7.02 -21.18 2.20
N ILE A 54 6.02 -20.46 1.69
CA ILE A 54 4.95 -19.87 2.48
C ILE A 54 3.98 -20.98 2.90
N ASP A 55 3.93 -21.27 4.20
CA ASP A 55 2.93 -22.17 4.78
C ASP A 55 1.62 -21.39 5.02
N THR A 56 0.55 -21.81 4.36
CA THR A 56 -0.78 -21.15 4.46
C THR A 56 -1.40 -21.33 5.84
N LEU A 57 -1.12 -22.43 6.54
CA LEU A 57 -1.70 -22.72 7.87
C LEU A 57 -1.23 -21.76 8.95
N ARG A 58 -0.15 -21.07 8.64
CA ARG A 58 0.56 -20.28 9.61
C ARG A 58 0.74 -18.83 9.10
N THR A 59 0.17 -18.52 7.94
CA THR A 59 0.04 -17.15 7.43
C THR A 59 -1.11 -16.43 8.15
N VAL A 60 -0.85 -15.21 8.63
CA VAL A 60 -1.86 -14.37 9.30
C VAL A 60 -2.14 -13.10 8.50
N PHE A 61 -3.40 -12.70 8.46
CA PHE A 61 -3.82 -11.43 7.87
C PHE A 61 -3.87 -10.34 8.95
N ILE A 62 -3.18 -9.23 8.71
CA ILE A 62 -3.12 -8.12 9.64
C ILE A 62 -3.83 -6.90 9.04
N GLY A 63 -4.96 -6.53 9.64
CA GLY A 63 -5.74 -5.34 9.30
C GLY A 63 -5.32 -4.10 10.09
N ALA A 64 -6.01 -2.98 9.85
CA ALA A 64 -5.89 -1.72 10.61
C ALA A 64 -4.47 -1.11 10.72
N MET A 65 -3.56 -1.54 9.85
CA MET A 65 -2.20 -1.03 9.81
C MET A 65 -2.19 0.46 9.42
N PRO A 66 -1.48 1.34 10.17
CA PRO A 66 -1.41 2.75 9.86
C PRO A 66 -0.74 2.98 8.49
N ARG A 67 -1.28 3.89 7.66
CA ARG A 67 -0.50 4.42 6.52
C ARG A 67 0.65 5.24 7.15
N PRO A 68 1.94 4.94 6.95
CA PRO A 68 2.62 4.32 5.82
C PRO A 68 3.40 3.05 6.21
N THR A 69 2.69 1.98 6.56
CA THR A 69 3.31 0.70 6.87
C THR A 69 4.02 0.16 5.62
N ARG A 70 5.32 -0.13 5.76
CA ARG A 70 6.12 -0.80 4.73
C ARG A 70 6.44 -2.21 5.23
N ALA A 71 6.34 -3.21 4.36
CA ALA A 71 6.60 -4.61 4.71
C ALA A 71 7.95 -4.79 5.45
N GLY A 72 9.02 -4.14 4.97
CA GLY A 72 10.34 -4.21 5.62
C GLY A 72 10.43 -3.53 7.00
N LYS A 73 9.69 -2.43 7.24
CA LYS A 73 9.65 -1.80 8.57
C LYS A 73 8.87 -2.65 9.56
N TRP A 74 7.77 -3.23 9.10
CA TRP A 74 6.94 -4.12 9.91
C TRP A 74 7.71 -5.36 10.35
N ASN A 75 8.45 -6.01 9.44
CA ASN A 75 9.20 -7.21 9.79
C ASN A 75 10.29 -6.94 10.84
N LYS A 76 10.99 -5.80 10.77
CA LYS A 76 11.93 -5.40 11.84
C LYS A 76 11.25 -5.21 13.19
N ALA A 77 10.03 -4.66 13.20
CA ALA A 77 9.24 -4.53 14.41
C ALA A 77 8.78 -5.89 14.95
N GLN A 78 8.33 -6.82 14.09
CA GLN A 78 7.92 -8.17 14.53
C GLN A 78 9.08 -9.03 15.01
N MET A 79 10.25 -8.92 14.37
CA MET A 79 11.47 -9.62 14.77
C MET A 79 11.91 -9.20 16.19
N LYS A 80 11.62 -7.96 16.60
CA LYS A 80 11.82 -7.48 17.98
C LYS A 80 10.92 -8.17 19.01
N TYR A 81 9.74 -8.66 18.61
CA TYR A 81 8.77 -9.34 19.49
C TYR A 81 8.87 -10.87 19.44
N ARG A 82 9.89 -11.45 18.79
CA ARG A 82 10.09 -12.90 18.66
C ARG A 82 8.85 -13.64 18.10
N LEU A 83 8.03 -12.94 17.29
CA LEU A 83 6.96 -13.54 16.48
C LEU A 83 7.53 -14.17 15.19
N CYS A 84 8.78 -14.67 15.29
CA CYS A 84 9.61 -15.14 14.20
C CYS A 84 9.17 -16.52 13.74
N GLU A 85 7.96 -16.63 13.24
CA GLU A 85 7.64 -17.66 12.26
C GLU A 85 6.50 -17.21 11.31
N TRP A 86 5.64 -16.23 11.70
CA TRP A 86 4.31 -16.09 11.09
C TRP A 86 3.87 -14.64 10.87
N ALA A 87 4.18 -14.06 9.70
CA ALA A 87 3.41 -12.94 9.18
C ALA A 87 3.83 -12.57 7.76
N ILE A 88 2.93 -12.82 6.83
CA ILE A 88 2.94 -12.17 5.52
C ILE A 88 1.82 -11.14 5.57
N VAL A 89 2.21 -9.88 5.71
CA VAL A 89 1.25 -8.76 5.73
C VAL A 89 0.77 -8.53 4.31
N LEU A 90 -0.32 -9.20 3.96
CA LEU A 90 -1.10 -8.89 2.77
C LEU A 90 -2.03 -7.71 3.10
N GLN A 91 -1.55 -6.49 2.88
CA GLN A 91 -2.41 -5.29 2.87
C GLN A 91 -3.28 -5.31 1.62
N LEU A 92 -4.35 -6.11 1.64
CA LEU A 92 -5.40 -6.06 0.64
C LEU A 92 -6.56 -5.16 1.13
N LEU A 93 -7.07 -4.37 0.18
CA LEU A 93 -8.33 -3.63 0.23
C LEU A 93 -8.38 -2.43 1.17
N LEU A 94 -7.98 -1.25 0.67
CA LEU A 94 -8.68 0.02 0.91
C LEU A 94 -8.22 1.07 -0.13
N ALA A 95 -8.36 0.73 -1.42
CA ALA A 95 -8.12 1.65 -2.54
C ALA A 95 -9.25 1.68 -3.57
N ILE A 96 -10.37 0.96 -3.38
CA ILE A 96 -11.44 0.85 -4.39
C ILE A 96 -12.78 1.47 -3.94
N THR A 97 -12.94 1.89 -2.68
CA THR A 97 -14.16 2.60 -2.27
C THR A 97 -13.99 4.11 -2.42
N CYS A 98 -14.19 4.60 -3.63
CA CYS A 98 -14.90 5.85 -3.91
C CYS A 98 -16.11 5.51 -4.77
#